data_AF-A0A6P3V629-F1
#
_entry.id   AF-A0A6P3V629-F1
#
_cell.length_a   1.000
_cell.length_b   1.000
_cell.length_c   1.000
_cell.angle_alpha   90.00
_cell.angle_beta   90.00
_cell.angle_gamma   90.00
#
_symmetry.space_group_name_H-M   'P 1'
#
loop_
_entity.id
_entity.type
_entity.pdbx_description
1 polymer ?
#
loop_
_entity_poly.entity_id
_entity_poly.type
_entity_poly.pdbx_seq_one_letter_code
_entity_poly.pdbx_strand_id
1 'polypeptide(L)'
;MNVNFDCASQQEIRVVMKLGVSPNRIIFANPAKWTTHIKFAKTMNVEKMTVDSEMEIIKIKDIFPEAKVIIRIRCDAKNVLVSLGTKFGCDPDEEALRLIHLTKSLGLKLWGFSFH
;
A
#
# COMPACT_ATOMS: atom_id res chain seq x y z
N MET A 1 -7.09 -16.86 16.61
CA MET A 1 -6.60 -15.46 16.59
C MET A 1 -7.34 -14.67 15.51
N ASN A 2 -8.14 -13.67 15.91
CA ASN A 2 -9.01 -12.91 15.01
C ASN A 2 -8.46 -11.49 14.71
N VAL A 3 -7.16 -11.40 14.40
CA VAL A 3 -6.44 -10.13 14.10
C VAL A 3 -5.88 -10.14 12.68
N ASN A 4 -5.89 -9.01 11.99
CA ASN A 4 -5.31 -8.91 10.65
C ASN A 4 -3.83 -8.51 10.70
N PHE A 5 -3.14 -8.58 9.57
CA PHE A 5 -1.69 -8.36 9.50
C PHE A 5 -1.35 -7.26 8.50
N ASP A 6 -0.49 -6.34 8.95
CA ASP A 6 0.23 -5.41 8.10
C ASP A 6 1.61 -5.99 7.81
N CYS A 7 1.96 -6.09 6.53
CA CYS A 7 3.28 -6.52 6.07
C CYS A 7 3.94 -5.42 5.24
N ALA A 8 5.22 -5.13 5.51
CA ALA A 8 6.04 -4.16 4.80
C ALA A 8 7.00 -4.79 3.78
N SER A 9 7.08 -6.13 3.73
CA SER A 9 8.01 -6.85 2.86
C SER A 9 7.47 -8.20 2.37
N GLN A 10 8.05 -8.72 1.29
CA GLN A 10 7.79 -10.08 0.80
C GLN A 10 8.03 -11.14 1.89
N GLN A 11 9.05 -10.95 2.74
CA GLN A 11 9.39 -11.91 3.78
C GLN A 11 8.32 -11.96 4.88
N GLU A 12 7.77 -10.81 5.28
CA GLU A 12 6.66 -10.75 6.25
C GLU A 12 5.40 -11.43 5.70
N ILE A 13 5.03 -11.15 4.43
CA ILE A 13 3.91 -11.86 3.77
C ILE A 13 4.15 -13.37 3.82
N ARG A 14 5.36 -13.82 3.48
CA ARG A 14 5.71 -15.25 3.49
C ARG A 14 5.59 -15.87 4.88
N VAL A 15 6.06 -15.19 5.92
CA VAL A 15 5.97 -15.67 7.31
C VAL A 15 4.51 -15.77 7.75
N VAL A 16 3.72 -14.71 7.55
CA VAL A 16 2.31 -14.67 7.94
C VAL A 16 1.50 -15.76 7.23
N MET A 17 1.74 -15.97 5.93
CA MET A 17 1.07 -17.04 5.18
C MET A 17 1.51 -18.45 5.58
N LYS A 18 2.77 -18.66 5.96
CA LYS A 18 3.24 -19.96 6.50
C LYS A 18 2.51 -20.35 7.79
N LEU A 19 2.00 -19.37 8.53
CA LEU A 19 1.18 -19.60 9.73
C LEU A 19 -0.29 -19.86 9.41
N GLY A 20 -0.66 -20.01 8.13
CA GLY A 20 -2.02 -20.33 7.68
C GLY A 20 -2.96 -19.12 7.58
N VAL A 21 -2.43 -17.90 7.62
CA VAL A 21 -3.26 -16.68 7.46
C VAL A 21 -3.65 -16.50 6.00
N SER A 22 -4.95 -16.32 5.76
CA SER A 22 -5.48 -16.07 4.42
C SER A 22 -5.01 -14.71 3.87
N PRO A 23 -4.66 -14.61 2.56
CA PRO A 23 -4.22 -13.37 1.92
C PRO A 23 -5.17 -12.18 2.10
N ASN A 24 -6.49 -12.44 2.19
CA ASN A 24 -7.50 -11.39 2.35
C ASN A 24 -7.40 -10.63 3.70
N ARG A 25 -6.66 -11.19 4.68
CA ARG A 25 -6.38 -10.60 5.99
C ARG A 25 -5.02 -9.88 6.06
N ILE A 26 -4.34 -9.76 4.93
CA ILE A 26 -3.05 -9.07 4.82
C ILE A 26 -3.25 -7.77 4.06
N ILE A 27 -2.64 -6.70 4.57
CA ILE A 27 -2.39 -5.46 3.81
C ILE A 27 -0.88 -5.34 3.60
N PHE A 28 -0.45 -5.01 2.38
CA PHE A 28 0.93 -4.68 2.10
C PHE A 28 1.12 -3.16 2.26
N ALA A 29 1.34 -2.69 3.50
CA ALA A 29 1.27 -1.26 3.82
C ALA A 29 2.59 -0.47 3.71
N ASN A 30 3.58 -1.02 3.00
CA ASN A 30 4.73 -0.23 2.54
C ASN A 30 4.32 0.58 1.29
N PRO A 31 4.36 1.93 1.33
CA PRO A 31 3.93 2.76 0.20
C PRO A 31 4.92 2.73 -0.97
N ALA A 32 6.18 2.32 -0.77
CA ALA A 32 7.21 2.22 -1.80
C ALA A 32 7.81 0.80 -1.85
N LYS A 33 7.32 -0.05 -2.75
CA LYS A 33 7.64 -1.48 -2.82
C LYS A 33 8.58 -1.80 -3.96
N TRP A 34 9.43 -2.81 -3.77
CA TRP A 34 10.19 -3.39 -4.87
C TRP A 34 9.27 -4.08 -5.88
N THR A 35 9.59 -4.00 -7.17
CA THR A 35 8.83 -4.67 -8.25
C THR A 35 8.70 -6.17 -8.02
N THR A 36 9.77 -6.82 -7.53
CA THR A 36 9.80 -8.22 -7.14
C THR A 36 8.83 -8.53 -6.00
N HIS A 37 8.67 -7.62 -5.03
CA HIS A 37 7.73 -7.80 -3.92
C HIS A 37 6.27 -7.65 -4.38
N ILE A 38 5.98 -6.74 -5.32
CA ILE A 38 4.63 -6.61 -5.90
C ILE A 38 4.28 -7.86 -6.72
N LYS A 39 5.23 -8.39 -7.50
CA LYS A 39 5.06 -9.68 -8.21
C LYS A 39 4.75 -10.81 -7.23
N PHE A 40 5.48 -10.88 -6.11
CA PHE A 40 5.22 -11.87 -5.08
C PHE A 40 3.83 -11.72 -4.45
N ALA A 41 3.44 -10.49 -4.10
CA ALA A 41 2.10 -10.20 -3.57
C ALA A 41 0.99 -10.65 -4.54
N LYS A 42 1.19 -10.44 -5.85
CA LYS A 42 0.31 -10.97 -6.90
C LYS A 42 0.23 -12.49 -6.89
N THR A 43 1.37 -13.19 -6.87
CA THR A 43 1.38 -14.67 -6.82
C THR A 43 0.69 -15.23 -5.58
N MET A 44 0.65 -14.44 -4.49
CA MET A 44 0.05 -14.82 -3.22
C MET A 44 -1.37 -14.26 -3.02
N ASN A 45 -1.93 -13.54 -3.99
CA ASN A 45 -3.23 -12.86 -3.90
C ASN A 45 -3.37 -11.88 -2.72
N VAL A 46 -2.28 -11.20 -2.33
CA VAL A 46 -2.32 -10.09 -1.37
C VAL A 46 -2.62 -8.80 -2.12
N GLU A 47 -3.91 -8.52 -2.30
CA GLU A 47 -4.40 -7.46 -3.21
C GLU A 47 -4.34 -6.04 -2.62
N LYS A 48 -4.41 -5.87 -1.29
CA LYS A 48 -4.50 -4.54 -0.66
C LYS A 48 -3.10 -3.97 -0.48
N MET A 49 -2.83 -2.82 -1.10
CA MET A 49 -1.49 -2.22 -1.10
C MET A 49 -1.58 -0.71 -0.88
N THR A 50 -0.68 -0.15 -0.07
CA THR A 50 -0.59 1.31 0.09
C THR A 50 0.28 1.93 -0.99
N VAL A 51 0.03 3.21 -1.30
CA VAL A 51 0.82 4.06 -2.20
C VAL A 51 0.86 5.48 -1.67
N ASP A 52 1.90 6.23 -1.99
CA ASP A 52 1.99 7.69 -1.74
C ASP A 52 2.58 8.46 -2.93
N SER A 53 2.79 7.82 -4.08
CA SER A 53 3.38 8.45 -5.27
C SER A 53 2.82 7.88 -6.57
N GLU A 54 2.89 8.70 -7.64
CA GLU A 54 2.45 8.31 -8.99
C GLU A 54 3.25 7.12 -9.54
N MET A 55 4.57 7.10 -9.27
CA MET A 55 5.46 6.02 -9.70
C MET A 55 5.03 4.67 -9.10
N GLU A 56 4.57 4.66 -7.85
CA GLU A 56 4.08 3.44 -7.22
C GLU A 56 2.79 2.94 -7.88
N ILE A 57 1.86 3.84 -8.19
CA ILE A 57 0.60 3.52 -8.89
C ILE A 57 0.88 2.91 -10.25
N ILE A 58 1.76 3.52 -11.05
CA ILE A 58 2.15 3.02 -12.38
C ILE A 58 2.77 1.63 -12.26
N LYS A 59 3.68 1.43 -11.30
CA LYS A 59 4.31 0.14 -11.03
C LYS A 59 3.29 -0.94 -10.64
N ILE A 60 2.29 -0.60 -9.83
CA ILE A 60 1.20 -1.52 -9.49
C ILE A 60 0.35 -1.82 -10.73
N LYS A 61 0.02 -0.83 -11.54
CA LYS A 61 -0.72 -1.02 -12.80
C LYS A 61 -0.04 -2.03 -13.73
N ASP A 62 1.28 -1.91 -13.89
CA ASP A 62 2.05 -2.76 -14.79
C ASP A 62 2.19 -4.21 -14.29
N ILE A 63 2.24 -4.39 -12.97
CA ILE A 63 2.55 -5.69 -12.36
C ILE A 63 1.29 -6.42 -11.88
N PHE A 64 0.43 -5.71 -11.16
CA PHE A 64 -0.75 -6.23 -10.46
C PHE A 64 -1.98 -5.32 -10.66
N PRO A 65 -2.55 -5.25 -11.88
CA PRO A 65 -3.67 -4.36 -12.20
C PRO A 65 -4.96 -4.66 -11.42
N GLU A 66 -5.09 -5.85 -10.83
CA GLU A 66 -6.24 -6.24 -9.98
C GLU A 66 -6.10 -5.75 -8.52
N ALA A 67 -4.95 -5.17 -8.15
CA ALA A 67 -4.69 -4.70 -6.80
C ALA A 67 -5.67 -3.59 -6.36
N LYS A 68 -5.88 -3.54 -5.04
CA LYS A 68 -6.70 -2.56 -4.33
C LYS A 68 -5.78 -1.50 -3.74
N VAL A 69 -5.79 -0.32 -4.35
CA VAL A 69 -4.92 0.80 -4.00
C VAL A 69 -5.47 1.53 -2.78
N ILE A 70 -4.62 1.77 -1.80
CA ILE A 70 -4.91 2.58 -0.61
C ILE A 70 -3.94 3.76 -0.60
N ILE A 71 -4.44 4.98 -0.72
CA ILE A 71 -3.58 6.17 -0.75
C ILE A 71 -3.21 6.55 0.69
N ARG A 72 -1.91 6.59 1.00
CA ARG A 72 -1.39 7.01 2.29
C ARG A 72 -1.22 8.53 2.30
N ILE A 73 -1.98 9.21 3.14
CA ILE A 73 -1.94 10.66 3.33
C ILE A 73 -1.00 10.97 4.50
N ARG A 74 -0.18 12.01 4.34
CA ARG A 74 0.67 12.53 5.41
C ARG A 74 -0.20 13.19 6.49
N CYS A 75 0.03 12.81 7.76
CA CYS A 75 -0.63 13.40 8.91
C CYS A 75 0.43 13.74 9.95
N ASP A 76 0.87 15.00 9.97
CA ASP A 76 1.93 15.43 10.89
C ASP A 76 1.36 15.67 12.30
N ALA A 77 1.63 14.75 13.21
CA ALA A 77 1.32 14.94 14.63
C ALA A 77 2.45 15.75 15.31
N LYS A 78 2.08 16.84 15.99
CA LYS A 78 3.04 17.76 16.63
C LYS A 78 3.90 17.12 17.75
N ASN A 79 3.46 15.99 18.30
CA ASN A 79 4.08 15.32 19.46
C ASN A 79 4.32 13.82 19.16
N VAL A 80 5.24 13.51 18.25
CA VAL A 80 5.66 12.11 17.98
C VAL A 80 7.15 11.91 18.22
N LEU A 81 7.50 10.76 18.79
CA LEU A 81 8.89 10.35 19.04
C LEU A 81 9.64 10.05 17.73
N VAL A 82 8.91 9.65 16.68
CA VAL A 82 9.45 9.37 15.33
C VAL A 82 8.48 9.97 14.31
N SER A 83 8.90 11.03 13.62
CA SER A 83 8.11 11.60 12.53
C SER A 83 8.30 10.76 11.26
N LEU A 84 7.24 10.07 10.84
CA LEU A 84 7.21 9.35 9.56
C LEU A 84 6.72 10.21 8.39
N GLY A 85 6.06 11.35 8.67
CA GLY A 85 5.52 12.27 7.67
C GLY A 85 6.59 12.86 6.75
N THR A 86 7.82 13.02 7.24
CA THR A 86 8.96 13.47 6.41
C THR A 86 9.39 12.45 5.37
N LYS A 87 9.03 11.18 5.53
CA LYS A 87 9.48 10.07 4.68
C LYS A 87 8.37 9.46 3.83
N PHE A 88 7.13 9.45 4.34
CA PHE A 88 6.02 8.72 3.73
C PHE A 88 4.71 9.50 3.84
N GLY A 89 3.87 9.30 2.83
CA GLY A 89 2.56 9.92 2.73
C GLY A 89 2.56 11.15 1.81
N CYS A 90 1.56 11.20 0.94
CA CYS A 90 1.36 12.34 0.06
C CYS A 90 0.74 13.50 0.82
N ASP A 91 0.99 14.71 0.35
CA ASP A 91 0.27 15.89 0.77
C ASP A 91 -1.26 15.71 0.60
N PRO A 92 -2.09 16.05 1.60
CA PRO A 92 -3.54 15.86 1.55
C PRO A 92 -4.25 16.69 0.50
N ASP A 93 -3.64 17.79 0.03
CA ASP A 93 -4.28 18.72 -0.90
C ASP A 93 -3.99 18.29 -2.35
N GLU A 94 -2.90 18.79 -2.94
CA GLU A 94 -2.67 18.62 -4.38
C GLU A 94 -2.25 17.18 -4.75
N GLU A 95 -1.37 16.56 -3.95
CA GLU A 95 -0.82 15.25 -4.28
C GLU A 95 -1.89 14.16 -4.16
N ALA A 96 -2.66 14.14 -3.07
CA ALA A 96 -3.73 13.16 -2.89
C ALA A 96 -4.76 13.22 -4.04
N LEU A 97 -5.16 14.42 -4.46
CA LEU A 97 -6.06 14.60 -5.60
C LEU A 97 -5.46 14.04 -6.90
N ARG A 98 -4.19 14.32 -7.19
CA ARG A 98 -3.49 13.76 -8.35
C ARG A 98 -3.45 12.23 -8.32
N LEU A 99 -3.16 11.63 -7.16
CA LEU A 99 -3.12 10.17 -7.01
C LEU A 99 -4.50 9.52 -7.18
N ILE A 100 -5.57 10.15 -6.71
CA ILE A 100 -6.95 9.70 -6.93
C ILE A 100 -7.27 9.70 -8.43
N HIS A 101 -6.97 10.81 -9.13
CA HIS A 101 -7.23 10.94 -10.56
C HIS A 101 -6.42 9.93 -11.38
N LEU A 102 -5.14 9.74 -11.06
CA LEU A 102 -4.27 8.79 -11.74
C LEU A 102 -4.72 7.34 -11.51
N THR A 103 -5.07 6.98 -10.27
CA THR A 103 -5.58 5.64 -9.95
C THR A 103 -6.83 5.34 -10.80
N LYS A 104 -7.74 6.29 -10.90
CA LYS A 104 -8.96 6.16 -11.70
C LYS A 104 -8.68 6.09 -13.20
N SER A 105 -7.80 6.94 -13.74
CA SER A 105 -7.48 6.97 -15.17
C SER A 105 -6.80 5.69 -15.67
N LEU A 106 -6.02 5.03 -14.81
CA LEU A 106 -5.38 3.75 -15.10
C LEU A 106 -6.29 2.52 -14.90
N GLY A 107 -7.54 2.75 -14.47
CA GLY A 107 -8.52 1.70 -14.20
C GLY A 107 -8.20 0.85 -12.97
N LEU A 108 -7.35 1.33 -12.06
CA LEU A 108 -7.07 0.67 -10.79
C LEU A 108 -8.20 0.91 -9.79
N LYS A 109 -8.38 -0.03 -8.86
CA LYS A 109 -9.40 0.10 -7.82
C LYS A 109 -8.87 0.90 -6.64
N LEU A 110 -9.29 2.16 -6.51
CA LEU A 110 -9.15 2.90 -5.27
C LEU A 110 -10.03 2.26 -4.19
N TRP A 111 -9.40 1.73 -3.15
CA TRP A 111 -10.05 0.99 -2.06
C TRP A 111 -10.23 1.83 -0.80
N GLY A 112 -9.38 2.83 -0.59
CA GLY A 112 -9.51 3.74 0.53
C GLY A 112 -8.26 4.60 0.75
N PHE A 113 -8.17 5.13 1.96
CA PHE A 113 -7.09 6.01 2.40
C PHE A 113 -6.51 5.48 3.71
N SER A 114 -5.24 5.80 3.98
CA SER A 114 -4.59 5.53 5.25
C SER A 114 -3.72 6.71 5.69
N PHE A 115 -3.38 6.73 6.98
CA PHE A 115 -2.39 7.63 7.55
C PHE A 115 -1.72 6.89 8.71
N HIS A 116 -0.64 7.45 9.25
CA HIS A 116 -0.01 6.96 10.47
C HIS A 116 0.46 8.14 11.30
#